data_AF-A0AAT9S9J5-F1
#
_entry.id   AF-A0AAT9S9J5-F1
#
_cell.length_a   1.000
_cell.length_b   1.000
_cell.length_c   1.000
_cell.angle_alpha   90.00
_cell.angle_beta   90.00
_cell.angle_gamma   90.00
#
_symmetry.space_group_name_H-M   'P 1'
#
loop_
_entity.id
_entity.type
_entity.pdbx_description
1 polymer ?
#
loop_
_entity_poly.entity_id
_entity_poly.type
_entity_poly.pdbx_seq_one_letter_code
_entity_poly.pdbx_strand_id
1 'polypeptide(L)'
;MLPNYVQYRVELFKYRRDANALRKSEPPDSEQSYESGEMAEYVRRWELSEQWRASIQTSYYRRKAESLLVQMPDELDSTMFSRVDWNDHPDEPYYLTPLGLRTVRDLIRAEQKQRRESVGYWFGIAVGLIGAVTGLVSAFKS
;
A
#
# COMPACT_ATOMS: atom_id res chain seq x y z
N MET A 1 11.07 1.64 16.34
CA MET A 1 10.18 1.92 15.18
C MET A 1 8.96 1.01 15.27
N LEU A 2 7.76 1.53 14.99
CA LEU A 2 6.54 0.71 14.92
C LEU A 2 6.58 -0.18 13.66
N PRO A 3 5.95 -1.36 13.67
CA PRO A 3 5.82 -2.19 12.47
C PRO A 3 5.18 -1.40 11.31
N ASN A 4 5.67 -1.60 10.08
CA ASN A 4 5.25 -0.85 8.88
C ASN A 4 3.71 -0.79 8.74
N TYR A 5 3.02 -1.90 8.98
CA TYR A 5 1.55 -1.95 8.91
C TYR A 5 0.85 -1.11 9.99
N VAL A 6 1.41 -1.03 11.20
CA VAL A 6 0.82 -0.24 12.30
C VAL A 6 0.96 1.25 11.98
N GLN A 7 2.13 1.70 11.53
CA GLN A 7 2.35 3.09 11.11
C GLN A 7 1.37 3.50 10.01
N TYR A 8 1.28 2.69 8.96
CA TYR A 8 0.34 2.89 7.86
C TYR A 8 -1.12 3.04 8.34
N ARG A 9 -1.56 2.19 9.27
CA ARG A 9 -2.92 2.24 9.81
C ARG A 9 -3.18 3.49 10.65
N VAL A 10 -2.20 3.94 11.43
CA VAL A 10 -2.29 5.18 12.22
C VAL A 10 -2.35 6.40 11.29
N GLU A 11 -1.50 6.45 10.28
CA GLU A 11 -1.49 7.55 9.30
C GLU A 11 -2.80 7.61 8.51
N LEU A 12 -3.32 6.48 8.04
CA LEU A 12 -4.63 6.42 7.40
C LEU A 12 -5.77 6.83 8.33
N PHE A 13 -5.67 6.54 9.62
CA PHE A 13 -6.69 6.95 10.58
C PHE A 13 -6.69 8.47 10.77
N LYS A 14 -5.51 9.09 10.90
CA LYS A 14 -5.36 10.55 10.95
C LYS A 14 -5.92 11.19 9.68
N TYR A 15 -5.50 10.69 8.51
CA TYR A 15 -6.03 11.11 7.22
C TYR A 15 -7.56 11.05 7.16
N ARG A 16 -8.17 9.93 7.58
CA ARG A 16 -9.63 9.77 7.57
C ARG A 16 -10.33 10.81 8.44
N ARG A 17 -9.74 11.20 9.57
CA ARG A 17 -10.28 12.26 10.43
C ARG A 17 -10.25 13.60 9.70
N ASP A 18 -9.13 13.94 9.08
CA ASP A 18 -8.92 15.22 8.40
C ASP A 18 -9.77 15.32 7.12
N ALA A 19 -9.82 14.26 6.32
CA ALA A 19 -10.68 14.16 5.15
C ALA A 19 -12.17 14.25 5.51
N ASN A 20 -12.59 13.66 6.63
CA ASN A 20 -13.97 13.81 7.12
C ASN A 20 -14.27 15.24 7.59
N ALA A 21 -13.29 15.96 8.15
CA ALA A 21 -13.44 17.36 8.51
C ALA A 21 -13.59 18.22 7.24
N LEU A 22 -12.75 17.97 6.23
CA LEU A 22 -12.83 18.66 4.93
C LEU A 22 -14.17 18.40 4.22
N ARG A 23 -14.63 17.15 4.18
CA ARG A 23 -15.93 16.80 3.60
C ARG A 23 -17.10 17.50 4.29
N LYS A 24 -16.99 17.79 5.59
CA LYS A 24 -18.03 18.54 6.32
C LYS A 24 -18.01 20.04 6.01
N SER A 25 -16.89 20.56 5.49
CA SER A 25 -16.75 21.95 5.05
C SER A 25 -16.99 22.10 3.54
N GLU A 26 -17.68 21.14 2.92
CA GLU A 26 -18.08 21.24 1.51
C GLU A 26 -19.03 22.44 1.32
N PRO A 27 -18.68 23.40 0.44
CA PRO A 27 -19.58 24.50 0.11
C PRO A 27 -20.87 23.98 -0.53
N PRO A 28 -22.00 24.70 -0.38
CA PRO A 28 -23.22 24.33 -1.06
C PRO A 28 -23.03 24.40 -2.59
N ASP A 29 -23.62 23.44 -3.31
CA ASP A 29 -23.64 23.43 -4.77
C ASP A 29 -24.58 24.53 -5.29
N SER A 30 -24.06 25.76 -5.36
CA SER A 30 -24.79 26.97 -5.71
C SER A 30 -23.92 27.92 -6.53
N GLU A 31 -24.54 28.69 -7.43
CA GLU A 31 -23.86 29.63 -8.33
C GLU A 31 -22.96 30.61 -7.54
N GLN A 32 -23.43 31.10 -6.38
CA GLN A 32 -22.66 31.97 -5.50
C GLN A 32 -21.35 31.34 -5.01
N SER A 33 -21.32 30.04 -4.73
CA SER A 33 -20.11 29.32 -4.29
C SER A 33 -19.11 29.07 -5.42
N TYR A 34 -19.58 29.04 -6.67
CA TYR A 34 -18.69 29.00 -7.84
C TYR A 34 -18.12 30.38 -8.14
N GLU A 35 -18.94 31.43 -8.11
CA GLU A 35 -18.50 32.82 -8.35
C GLU A 35 -17.55 33.33 -7.26
N SER A 36 -17.77 32.96 -6.00
CA SER A 36 -16.89 33.33 -4.88
C SER A 36 -15.55 32.60 -4.89
N GLY A 37 -15.43 31.50 -5.66
CA GLY A 37 -14.26 30.63 -5.68
C GLY A 37 -14.15 29.64 -4.53
N GLU A 38 -15.08 29.65 -3.57
CA GLU A 38 -15.10 28.71 -2.43
C GLU A 38 -15.14 27.25 -2.90
N MET A 39 -15.93 26.95 -3.94
CA MET A 39 -16.00 25.60 -4.50
C MET A 39 -14.67 25.19 -5.14
N ALA A 40 -14.00 26.09 -5.86
CA ALA A 40 -12.71 25.82 -6.48
C ALA A 40 -11.62 25.57 -5.42
N GLU A 41 -11.62 26.33 -4.32
CA GLU A 41 -10.72 26.10 -3.19
C GLU A 41 -10.98 24.76 -2.52
N TYR A 42 -12.25 24.40 -2.30
CA TYR A 42 -12.63 23.11 -1.75
C TYR A 42 -12.14 21.95 -2.61
N VAL A 43 -12.38 22.00 -3.93
CA VAL A 43 -11.92 20.98 -4.90
C VAL A 43 -10.40 20.84 -4.82
N ARG A 44 -9.66 21.95 -4.85
CA ARG A 44 -8.19 21.93 -4.74
C ARG A 44 -7.72 21.27 -3.43
N ARG A 45 -8.33 21.63 -2.30
CA ARG A 45 -8.00 21.05 -0.99
C ARG A 45 -8.34 19.56 -0.93
N TRP A 46 -9.43 19.15 -1.57
CA TRP A 46 -9.84 17.76 -1.69
C TRP A 46 -8.84 16.95 -2.53
N GLU A 47 -8.41 17.48 -3.66
CA GLU A 47 -7.39 16.85 -4.50
C GLU A 47 -6.06 16.69 -3.75
N LEU A 48 -5.59 17.74 -3.06
CA LEU A 48 -4.38 17.64 -2.21
C LEU A 48 -4.53 16.57 -1.12
N SER A 49 -5.70 16.48 -0.50
CA SER A 49 -6.02 15.45 0.50
C SER A 49 -5.89 14.04 -0.11
N GLU A 50 -6.45 13.81 -1.30
CA GLU A 50 -6.33 12.51 -1.97
C GLU A 50 -4.89 12.19 -2.39
N GLN A 51 -4.09 13.19 -2.80
CA GLN A 51 -2.66 13.01 -3.07
C GLN A 51 -1.90 12.59 -1.79
N TRP A 52 -2.19 13.21 -0.65
CA TRP A 52 -1.61 12.82 0.65
C TRP A 52 -1.94 11.36 1.00
N ARG A 53 -3.18 10.93 0.77
CA ARG A 53 -3.59 9.53 0.95
C ARG A 53 -2.78 8.57 0.08
N ALA A 54 -2.54 8.93 -1.18
CA ALA A 54 -1.75 8.13 -2.10
C ALA A 54 -0.28 8.05 -1.67
N SER A 55 0.30 9.11 -1.12
CA SER A 55 1.66 9.12 -0.56
C SER A 55 1.82 8.19 0.65
N ILE A 56 0.84 8.16 1.56
CA ILE A 56 0.80 7.20 2.68
C ILE A 56 0.79 5.76 2.15
N GLN A 57 -0.06 5.47 1.17
CA GLN A 57 -0.16 4.14 0.58
C GLN A 57 1.14 3.74 -0.13
N THR A 58 1.73 4.65 -0.89
CA THR A 58 2.99 4.43 -1.60
C THR A 58 4.11 4.07 -0.64
N SER A 59 4.25 4.83 0.45
CA SER A 59 5.26 4.57 1.48
C SER A 59 5.11 3.18 2.10
N TYR A 60 3.87 2.77 2.40
CA TYR A 60 3.59 1.43 2.91
C TYR A 60 3.98 0.34 1.91
N TYR A 61 3.58 0.47 0.65
CA TYR A 61 3.84 -0.52 -0.39
C TYR A 61 5.30 -0.59 -0.82
N ARG A 62 6.02 0.54 -0.85
CA ARG A 62 7.46 0.59 -1.10
C ARG A 62 8.22 -0.25 -0.06
N ARG A 63 8.01 0.02 1.23
CA ARG A 63 8.60 -0.76 2.33
C ARG A 63 8.19 -2.23 2.30
N LYS A 64 6.96 -2.53 1.86
CA LYS A 64 6.48 -3.91 1.74
C LYS A 64 7.15 -4.64 0.58
N ALA A 65 7.30 -3.97 -0.57
CA ALA A 65 8.02 -4.49 -1.73
C ALA A 65 9.47 -4.78 -1.37
N GLU A 66 10.15 -3.85 -0.70
CA GLU A 66 11.52 -4.03 -0.17
C GLU A 66 11.62 -5.28 0.73
N SER A 67 10.70 -5.44 1.69
CA SER A 67 10.69 -6.60 2.60
C SER A 67 10.49 -7.95 1.89
N LEU A 68 9.89 -7.91 0.69
CA LEU A 68 9.61 -9.09 -0.13
C LEU A 68 10.57 -9.21 -1.31
N LEU A 69 11.55 -8.30 -1.44
CA LEU A 69 12.46 -8.20 -2.60
C LEU A 69 11.71 -8.09 -3.94
N VAL A 70 10.54 -7.46 -3.92
CA VAL A 70 9.75 -7.16 -5.12
C VAL A 70 10.25 -5.85 -5.71
N GLN A 71 10.54 -5.85 -7.00
CA GLN A 71 10.96 -4.66 -7.71
C GLN A 71 9.79 -3.66 -7.84
N MET A 72 10.03 -2.41 -7.46
CA MET A 72 9.10 -1.31 -7.69
C MET A 72 9.19 -0.85 -9.15
N PRO A 73 8.09 -0.35 -9.75
CA PRO A 73 8.12 0.29 -11.06
C PRO A 73 9.03 1.54 -11.03
N ASP A 74 9.47 1.97 -12.21
CA ASP A 74 10.30 3.17 -12.35
C ASP A 74 9.54 4.42 -11.87
N GLU A 75 10.18 5.26 -11.06
CA GLU A 75 9.61 6.50 -10.55
C GLU A 75 9.44 7.57 -11.66
N LEU A 76 10.16 7.42 -12.77
CA LEU A 76 10.04 8.28 -13.95
C LEU A 76 8.84 7.91 -14.84
N ASP A 77 8.22 6.76 -14.64
CA ASP A 77 7.04 6.34 -15.39
C ASP A 77 5.80 7.06 -14.85
N SER A 78 5.34 8.08 -15.59
CA SER A 78 4.16 8.88 -15.25
C SER A 78 2.84 8.10 -15.24
N THR A 79 2.82 6.89 -15.81
CA THR A 79 1.66 5.99 -15.71
C THR A 79 1.61 5.27 -14.37
N MET A 80 2.76 5.08 -13.72
CA MET A 80 2.91 4.36 -12.46
C MET A 80 3.05 5.29 -11.26
N PHE A 81 3.72 6.42 -11.43
CA PHE A 81 3.91 7.45 -10.41
C PHE A 81 3.38 8.80 -10.87
N SER A 82 2.94 9.58 -9.88
CA SER A 82 2.62 10.99 -10.02
C SER A 82 3.35 11.75 -8.92
N ARG A 83 3.55 13.05 -9.12
CA ARG A 83 4.20 13.92 -8.16
C ARG A 83 3.13 14.71 -7.41
N VAL A 84 3.31 14.85 -6.09
CA VAL A 84 2.40 15.67 -5.30
C VAL A 84 2.64 17.14 -5.62
N ASP A 85 1.57 17.87 -5.94
CA ASP A 85 1.62 19.32 -6.17
C ASP A 85 1.52 20.07 -4.83
N TRP A 86 2.61 20.02 -4.06
CA TRP A 86 2.74 20.80 -2.82
C TRP A 86 3.55 22.06 -3.09
N ASN A 87 2.93 23.23 -2.88
CA ASN A 87 3.67 24.49 -2.82
C ASN A 87 4.56 24.62 -1.57
N ASP A 88 4.36 23.77 -0.55
CA ASP A 88 4.89 23.97 0.81
C ASP A 88 5.95 22.95 1.28
N HIS A 89 6.33 21.96 0.47
CA HIS A 89 7.33 20.95 0.89
C HIS A 89 8.41 20.76 -0.18
N PRO A 90 9.71 20.97 0.14
CA PRO A 90 10.80 20.95 -0.83
C PRO A 90 11.05 19.58 -1.48
N ASP A 91 10.51 18.50 -0.90
CA ASP A 91 10.77 17.12 -1.32
C ASP A 91 9.67 16.53 -2.23
N GLU A 92 8.61 17.29 -2.58
CA GLU A 92 7.45 16.90 -3.41
C GLU A 92 7.40 15.40 -3.76
N PRO A 93 6.91 14.54 -2.84
CA PRO A 93 7.16 13.11 -2.93
C PRO A 93 6.43 12.49 -4.12
N TYR A 94 7.08 11.54 -4.80
CA TYR A 94 6.39 10.70 -5.78
C TYR A 94 5.44 9.72 -5.08
N TYR A 95 4.21 9.62 -5.60
CA TYR A 95 3.20 8.66 -5.17
C TYR A 95 2.72 7.79 -6.32
N LEU A 96 2.34 6.55 -6.03
CA LEU A 96 1.78 5.62 -7.00
C LEU A 96 0.42 6.12 -7.48
N THR A 97 0.24 6.13 -8.80
CA THR A 97 -1.08 6.30 -9.42
C THR A 97 -1.99 5.13 -9.06
N PRO A 98 -3.31 5.22 -9.31
CA PRO A 98 -4.21 4.07 -9.15
C PRO A 98 -3.76 2.82 -9.93
N LEU A 99 -3.11 3.02 -11.09
CA LEU A 99 -2.54 1.94 -11.89
C LEU A 99 -1.28 1.37 -11.20
N GLY A 100 -0.31 2.22 -10.85
CA GLY A 100 0.90 1.79 -10.15
C GLY A 100 0.62 1.05 -8.86
N LEU A 101 -0.38 1.51 -8.09
CA LEU A 101 -0.82 0.86 -6.87
C LEU A 101 -1.37 -0.55 -7.10
N ARG A 102 -2.16 -0.75 -8.18
CA ARG A 102 -2.67 -2.08 -8.55
C ARG A 102 -1.53 -3.00 -8.96
N THR A 103 -0.65 -2.52 -9.83
CA THR A 103 0.53 -3.25 -10.32
C THR A 103 1.40 -3.74 -9.16
N VAL A 104 1.80 -2.84 -8.26
CA VAL A 104 2.65 -3.18 -7.10
C VAL A 104 1.94 -4.17 -6.16
N ARG A 105 0.63 -4.01 -5.94
CA ARG A 105 -0.15 -4.95 -5.12
C ARG A 105 -0.17 -6.35 -5.71
N ASP A 106 -0.31 -6.47 -7.02
CA ASP A 106 -0.38 -7.77 -7.68
C ASP A 106 0.97 -8.45 -7.71
N LEU A 107 2.07 -7.71 -7.92
CA LEU A 107 3.43 -8.21 -7.76
C LEU A 107 3.70 -8.72 -6.33
N ILE A 108 3.32 -7.94 -5.32
CA ILE A 108 3.45 -8.35 -3.90
C ILE A 108 2.64 -9.61 -3.61
N ARG A 109 1.42 -9.72 -4.16
CA ARG A 109 0.57 -10.90 -3.97
C ARG A 109 1.15 -12.14 -4.64
N ALA A 110 1.69 -11.99 -5.85
CA ALA A 110 2.34 -13.08 -6.58
C ALA A 110 3.55 -13.62 -5.79
N GLU A 111 4.44 -12.74 -5.32
CA GLU A 111 5.60 -13.12 -4.51
C GLU A 111 5.17 -13.80 -3.19
N GLN A 112 4.18 -13.25 -2.50
CA GLN A 112 3.66 -13.86 -1.28
C GLN A 112 3.03 -15.24 -1.52
N LYS A 113 2.40 -15.46 -2.68
CA LYS A 113 1.85 -16.75 -3.05
C LYS A 113 2.98 -17.76 -3.29
N GLN A 114 3.99 -17.39 -4.07
CA GLN A 114 5.17 -18.23 -4.34
C GLN A 114 5.89 -18.61 -3.04
N ARG A 115 6.09 -17.67 -2.12
CA ARG A 115 6.70 -17.97 -0.82
C ARG A 115 5.90 -18.98 0.01
N ARG A 116 4.56 -18.89 0.00
CA ARG A 116 3.71 -19.87 0.70
C ARG A 116 3.80 -21.25 0.07
N GLU A 117 3.85 -21.32 -1.26
CA GLU A 117 4.02 -22.58 -1.99
C GLU A 117 5.38 -23.22 -1.67
N SER A 118 6.46 -22.44 -1.66
CA SER A 118 7.79 -22.90 -1.25
C SER A 118 7.82 -23.40 0.20
N VAL A 119 7.20 -22.67 1.14
CA VAL A 119 7.09 -23.12 2.54
C VAL A 119 6.28 -24.41 2.65
N GLY A 120 5.14 -24.51 1.95
CA GLY A 120 4.31 -25.72 1.93
C GLY A 120 5.05 -26.94 1.37
N TYR A 121 5.84 -26.74 0.31
CA TYR A 121 6.71 -27.78 -0.26
C TYR A 121 7.76 -28.28 0.74
N TRP A 122 8.45 -27.36 1.43
CA TRP A 122 9.42 -27.72 2.47
C TRP A 122 8.78 -28.40 3.68
N PHE A 123 7.58 -27.97 4.09
CA PHE A 123 6.80 -28.67 5.13
C PHE A 123 6.43 -30.09 4.70
N GLY A 124 6.00 -30.28 3.45
CA GLY A 124 5.70 -31.60 2.89
C GLY A 124 6.91 -32.53 2.91
N ILE A 125 8.09 -32.03 2.51
CA ILE A 125 9.35 -32.80 2.59
C ILE A 125 9.68 -33.16 4.03
N ALA A 126 9.61 -32.20 4.96
CA ALA A 126 9.94 -32.44 6.37
C ALA A 126 9.01 -33.49 7.01
N VAL A 127 7.70 -33.37 6.80
CA VAL A 127 6.71 -34.33 7.32
C VAL A 127 6.88 -35.71 6.66
N GLY A 128 7.12 -35.75 5.35
CA GLY A 128 7.38 -37.00 4.63
C GLY A 128 8.61 -37.75 5.14
N LEU A 129 9.71 -37.02 5.40
CA LEU A 129 10.93 -37.58 5.99
C LEU A 129 10.69 -38.12 7.41
N ILE A 130 10.01 -37.36 8.26
CA ILE A 130 9.67 -37.79 9.63
C ILE A 130 8.80 -39.06 9.59
N GLY A 131 7.78 -39.09 8.72
CA GLY A 131 6.91 -40.26 8.56
C GLY A 131 7.67 -41.50 8.06
N ALA A 132 8.55 -41.33 7.07
CA ALA A 132 9.37 -42.42 6.54
C ALA A 132 10.33 -43.01 7.59
N VAL A 133 11.01 -42.15 8.36
CA VAL A 133 11.91 -42.59 9.45
C VAL A 133 11.12 -43.31 10.54
N THR A 134 9.97 -42.78 10.94
CA THR A 134 9.13 -43.39 11.97
C THR A 134 8.58 -44.75 11.52
N GLY A 135 8.15 -44.86 10.25
CA GLY A 135 7.73 -46.11 9.64
C GLY A 135 8.84 -47.16 9.57
N LEU A 136 10.06 -46.76 9.16
CA LEU A 136 11.24 -47.62 9.15
C LEU A 136 11.59 -48.12 10.56
N VAL A 137 11.64 -47.22 11.55
CA VAL A 137 11.92 -47.59 12.95
C VAL A 137 10.86 -48.55 13.49
N SER A 138 9.58 -48.32 13.18
CA SER A 138 8.49 -49.22 13.58
C SER A 138 8.60 -50.60 12.93
N ALA A 139 8.98 -50.67 11.65
CA ALA A 139 9.13 -51.93 10.94
C ALA A 139 10.30 -52.78 11.46
N PHE A 140 11.39 -52.15 11.91
CA PHE A 140 12.55 -52.85 12.46
C PHE A 140 12.46 -53.18 13.96
N LYS A 141 11.45 -52.64 14.67
CA LYS A 141 11.19 -52.97 16.08
C LYS A 141 10.12 -54.07 16.26
N SER A 142 9.58 -54.59 15.15
CA SER A 142 8.63 -55.69 15.10
C SER A 142 9.30 -57.04 14.90
#